data_AF-A0A5S4TUC8-F1
#
_entry.id   AF-A0A5S4TUC8-F1
#
_cell.length_a   1.000
_cell.length_b   1.000
_cell.length_c   1.000
_cell.angle_alpha   90.00
_cell.angle_beta   90.00
_cell.angle_gamma   90.00
#
_symmetry.space_group_name_H-M   'P 1'
#
loop_
_entity.id
_entity.type
_entity.pdbx_description
1 polymer ?
#
loop_
_entity_poly.entity_id
_entity_poly.type
_entity_poly.pdbx_seq_one_letter_code
_entity_poly.pdbx_strand_id
1 'polypeptide(L)'
;MKTKSKRFLNLATLCLALLGTALLMAHPVKADAMTTDVSTISGNGEGEGSEKEWWYRGYNDGYKAGEKSENREELDRDNFNNFPEDLPSDDTENQGEYMDGYGGGYEAGWRNGHRLEALLEDVLAFFTNIFYGWFGDGAKS
;
A
#
# COMPACT_ATOMS: atom_id res chain seq x y z
N MET A 1 52.45 13.38 -3.88
CA MET A 1 51.43 13.51 -4.94
C MET A 1 50.05 13.33 -4.31
N LYS A 2 49.16 14.32 -4.39
CA LYS A 2 47.80 14.25 -3.84
C LYS A 2 46.86 13.71 -4.92
N THR A 3 46.35 12.50 -4.75
CA THR A 3 45.33 11.92 -5.64
C THR A 3 43.98 12.53 -5.30
N LYS A 4 43.65 13.67 -5.91
CA LYS A 4 42.29 14.22 -5.87
C LYS A 4 41.38 13.33 -6.72
N SER A 5 40.62 12.44 -6.08
CA SER A 5 39.56 11.74 -6.76
C SER A 5 38.43 12.74 -7.06
N LYS A 6 38.31 13.14 -8.33
CA LYS A 6 37.25 14.00 -8.85
C LYS A 6 35.94 13.23 -9.09
N ARG A 7 35.88 11.95 -8.71
CA ARG A 7 34.79 11.03 -9.06
C ARG A 7 33.59 11.11 -8.10
N PHE A 8 33.78 11.64 -6.88
CA PHE A 8 32.69 11.75 -5.91
C PHE A 8 31.80 12.99 -6.09
N LEU A 9 32.30 14.06 -6.70
CA LEU A 9 31.53 15.32 -6.84
C LEU A 9 30.38 15.19 -7.85
N ASN A 10 30.34 14.09 -8.62
CA ASN A 10 29.28 13.85 -9.56
C ASN A 10 28.14 12.99 -8.99
N LEU A 11 28.23 12.51 -7.74
CA LEU A 11 27.17 11.68 -7.17
C LEU A 11 25.92 12.49 -6.88
N ALA A 12 26.07 13.67 -6.27
CA ALA A 12 24.94 14.55 -5.96
C ALA A 12 24.23 15.03 -7.24
N THR A 13 25.00 15.43 -8.26
CA THR A 13 24.47 15.83 -9.57
C THR A 13 23.88 14.65 -10.34
N LEU A 14 24.46 13.46 -10.24
CA LEU A 14 23.92 12.24 -10.84
C LEU A 14 22.63 11.79 -10.16
N CYS A 15 22.54 11.88 -8.83
CA CYS A 15 21.30 11.67 -8.07
C CYS A 15 20.24 12.71 -8.45
N LEU A 16 20.58 14.00 -8.52
CA LEU A 16 19.63 15.05 -8.90
C LEU A 16 19.14 14.90 -10.35
N ALA A 17 20.01 14.43 -11.26
CA ALA A 17 19.65 14.14 -12.65
C ALA A 17 18.76 12.89 -12.79
N LEU A 18 19.07 11.82 -12.04
CA LEU A 18 18.23 10.62 -11.94
C LEU A 18 16.87 10.92 -11.30
N LEU A 19 16.84 11.73 -10.25
CA LEU A 19 15.61 12.13 -9.55
C LEU A 19 14.78 13.10 -10.40
N GLY A 20 15.43 14.01 -11.15
CA GLY A 20 14.75 14.89 -12.10
C GLY A 20 14.15 14.14 -13.30
N THR A 21 14.83 13.12 -13.81
CA THR A 21 14.28 12.26 -14.87
C THR A 21 13.19 11.33 -14.36
N ALA A 22 13.32 10.80 -13.14
CA ALA A 22 12.24 10.06 -12.48
C ALA A 22 11.02 10.95 -12.22
N LEU A 23 11.18 12.21 -11.80
CA LEU A 23 10.08 13.15 -11.61
C LEU A 23 9.37 13.55 -12.91
N LEU A 24 10.10 13.61 -14.04
CA LEU A 24 9.53 13.96 -15.35
C LEU A 24 8.92 12.75 -16.07
N MET A 25 9.45 11.54 -15.85
CA MET A 25 8.96 10.28 -16.42
C MET A 25 7.93 9.58 -15.53
N ALA A 26 7.93 9.87 -14.23
CA ALA A 26 6.73 9.76 -13.43
C ALA A 26 5.78 10.80 -14.00
N HIS A 27 5.08 10.42 -15.07
CA HIS A 27 3.75 10.93 -15.29
C HIS A 27 3.12 10.90 -13.90
N PRO A 28 2.62 12.04 -13.39
CA PRO A 28 1.70 11.96 -12.28
C PRO A 28 0.65 11.01 -12.81
N VAL A 29 0.65 9.77 -12.29
CA VAL A 29 -0.53 8.95 -12.38
C VAL A 29 -1.50 9.87 -11.69
N LYS A 30 -2.28 10.57 -12.51
CA LYS A 30 -3.63 10.91 -12.15
C LYS A 30 -4.16 9.56 -11.68
N ALA A 31 -4.01 9.30 -10.39
CA ALA A 31 -5.13 8.93 -9.60
C ALA A 31 -6.13 10.03 -9.88
N ASP A 32 -6.78 9.94 -11.06
CA ASP A 32 -8.20 9.70 -11.03
C ASP A 32 -8.35 8.66 -9.94
N ALA A 33 -8.49 9.18 -8.73
CA ALA A 33 -9.19 8.45 -7.73
C ALA A 33 -10.46 8.12 -8.52
N MET A 34 -10.54 6.89 -9.02
CA MET A 34 -11.66 6.10 -8.60
C MET A 34 -11.65 6.23 -7.06
N THR A 35 -12.16 7.36 -6.56
CA THR A 35 -13.42 7.32 -5.85
C THR A 35 -14.26 6.34 -6.65
N THR A 36 -14.03 5.05 -6.38
CA THR A 36 -15.13 4.11 -6.33
C THR A 36 -16.11 4.90 -5.50
N ASP A 37 -17.14 5.42 -6.15
CA ASP A 37 -18.15 6.23 -5.52
C ASP A 37 -18.71 5.36 -4.38
N VAL A 38 -18.11 5.48 -3.19
CA VAL A 38 -18.70 5.01 -1.93
C VAL A 38 -19.96 5.85 -1.64
N SER A 39 -20.22 6.88 -2.46
CA SER A 39 -21.48 7.63 -2.50
C SER A 39 -22.59 6.99 -3.37
N THR A 40 -22.31 5.95 -4.17
CA THR A 40 -23.32 5.30 -5.05
C THR A 40 -23.75 3.90 -4.60
N ILE A 41 -23.47 3.51 -3.34
CA ILE A 41 -24.15 2.37 -2.69
C ILE A 41 -24.96 2.89 -1.49
N SER A 42 -25.74 3.95 -1.74
CA SER A 42 -26.89 4.33 -0.92
C SER A 42 -28.14 4.39 -1.80
N GLY A 43 -28.25 3.46 -2.76
CA GLY A 43 -29.39 3.37 -3.66
C GLY A 43 -29.67 1.93 -4.05
N ASN A 44 -30.79 1.41 -3.54
CA ASN A 44 -31.64 0.38 -4.15
C ASN A 44 -31.01 -0.36 -5.36
N GLY A 45 -30.35 -1.48 -5.08
CA GLY A 45 -30.00 -2.49 -6.06
C GLY A 45 -30.62 -3.81 -5.64
N GLU A 46 -31.89 -4.01 -5.98
CA GLU A 46 -32.46 -5.35 -6.11
C GLU A 46 -31.68 -6.05 -7.24
N GLY A 47 -30.65 -6.82 -6.89
CA GLY A 47 -29.79 -7.50 -7.85
C GLY A 47 -28.94 -8.56 -7.16
N GLU A 48 -29.25 -9.82 -7.47
CA GLU A 48 -28.55 -11.04 -7.07
C GLU A 48 -27.02 -10.87 -6.95
N GLY A 49 -26.48 -11.17 -5.76
CA GLY A 49 -25.04 -11.17 -5.50
C GLY A 49 -24.68 -11.36 -4.02
N SER A 50 -25.34 -12.30 -3.33
CA SER A 50 -25.22 -12.56 -1.89
C SER A 50 -23.93 -13.26 -1.46
N GLU A 51 -22.87 -13.28 -2.26
CA GLU A 51 -21.71 -14.16 -2.02
C GLU A 51 -20.54 -13.49 -1.30
N LYS A 52 -20.54 -12.15 -1.06
CA LYS A 52 -19.38 -11.46 -0.45
C LYS A 52 -19.72 -10.24 0.42
N GLU A 53 -20.93 -10.15 0.97
CA GLU A 53 -21.34 -8.98 1.77
C GLU A 53 -20.38 -8.71 2.93
N TRP A 54 -20.02 -9.76 3.67
CA TRP A 54 -19.15 -9.66 4.84
C TRP A 54 -17.73 -9.26 4.48
N TRP A 55 -17.20 -9.76 3.36
CA TRP A 55 -15.92 -9.31 2.83
C TRP A 55 -15.91 -7.81 2.55
N TYR A 56 -16.95 -7.28 1.90
CA TYR A 56 -17.03 -5.84 1.60
C TYR A 56 -17.17 -4.98 2.85
N ARG A 57 -17.96 -5.44 3.84
CA ARG A 57 -18.06 -4.76 5.14
C ARG A 57 -16.72 -4.74 5.86
N GLY A 58 -16.06 -5.89 5.96
CA GLY A 58 -14.72 -6.02 6.53
C GLY A 58 -13.74 -5.08 5.85
N TYR A 59 -13.70 -5.08 4.51
CA TYR A 59 -12.83 -4.19 3.73
C TYR A 59 -13.05 -2.71 4.06
N ASN A 60 -14.29 -2.27 4.15
CA ASN A 60 -14.60 -0.87 4.46
C ASN A 60 -14.17 -0.47 5.88
N ASP A 61 -14.36 -1.37 6.85
CA ASP A 61 -13.97 -1.11 8.24
C ASP A 61 -12.45 -1.13 8.40
N GLY A 62 -11.80 -2.12 7.80
CA GLY A 62 -10.35 -2.22 7.71
C GLY A 62 -9.75 -0.98 7.08
N TYR A 63 -10.29 -0.51 5.94
CA TYR A 63 -9.81 0.70 5.26
C TYR A 63 -9.83 1.94 6.15
N LYS A 64 -10.93 2.18 6.87
CA LYS A 64 -11.04 3.31 7.81
C LYS A 64 -10.09 3.18 8.98
N ALA A 65 -9.84 1.95 9.45
CA ALA A 65 -8.88 1.69 10.54
C ALA A 65 -7.44 1.91 10.07
N GLY A 66 -7.08 1.38 8.90
CA GLY A 66 -5.75 1.53 8.30
C GLY A 66 -5.40 2.98 8.00
N GLU A 67 -6.34 3.77 7.47
CA GLU A 67 -6.12 5.19 7.17
C GLU A 67 -5.77 6.02 8.42
N LYS A 68 -6.24 5.59 9.60
CA LYS A 68 -5.96 6.25 10.89
C LYS A 68 -4.78 5.64 11.64
N SER A 69 -4.31 4.47 11.22
CA SER A 69 -3.23 3.77 11.89
C SER A 69 -1.90 4.45 11.56
N GLU A 70 -1.05 4.66 12.56
CA GLU A 70 0.32 5.15 12.33
C GLU A 70 1.22 4.01 11.82
N ASN A 71 0.98 2.77 12.26
CA ASN A 71 1.80 1.61 11.92
C ASN A 71 1.15 0.74 10.84
N ARG A 72 1.99 0.13 10.00
CA ARG A 72 1.58 -0.94 9.08
C ARG A 72 1.63 -2.27 9.82
N GLU A 73 0.55 -2.59 10.53
CA GLU A 73 0.43 -3.85 11.25
C GLU A 73 -0.30 -4.90 10.39
N GLU A 74 0.15 -6.14 10.47
CA GLU A 74 -0.57 -7.27 9.87
C GLU A 74 -1.72 -7.66 10.81
N LEU A 75 -2.84 -8.08 10.22
CA LEU A 75 -4.00 -8.51 10.99
C LEU A 75 -3.66 -9.78 11.77
N ASP A 76 -3.63 -9.69 13.10
CA ASP A 76 -3.59 -10.86 13.97
C ASP A 76 -4.98 -11.51 13.99
N ARG A 77 -5.17 -12.51 13.12
CA ARG A 77 -6.43 -13.24 12.98
C ARG A 77 -6.81 -14.04 14.22
N ASP A 78 -5.84 -14.51 14.99
CA ASP A 78 -6.08 -15.33 16.18
C ASP A 78 -6.62 -14.47 17.34
N ASN A 79 -6.25 -13.19 17.38
CA ASN A 79 -6.70 -12.23 18.39
C ASN A 79 -7.72 -11.21 17.87
N PHE A 80 -8.22 -11.37 16.65
CA PHE A 80 -9.18 -10.44 16.06
C PHE A 80 -10.55 -10.57 16.73
N ASN A 81 -11.03 -9.47 17.32
CA ASN A 81 -12.32 -9.42 18.02
C ASN A 81 -13.20 -8.24 17.60
N ASN A 82 -12.80 -7.49 16.57
CA ASN A 82 -13.53 -6.32 16.09
C ASN A 82 -14.55 -6.71 15.02
N PHE A 83 -15.47 -7.60 15.38
CA PHE A 83 -16.58 -7.97 14.52
C PHE A 83 -17.77 -7.01 14.71
N PRO A 84 -18.58 -6.79 13.67
CA PRO A 84 -19.80 -6.01 13.80
C PRO A 84 -20.84 -6.81 14.62
N GLU A 85 -21.71 -6.09 15.35
CA GLU A 85 -22.65 -6.70 16.30
C GLU A 85 -23.67 -7.65 15.65
N ASP A 86 -23.94 -7.46 14.36
CA ASP A 86 -24.85 -8.29 13.56
C ASP A 86 -24.21 -9.57 13.01
N LEU A 87 -22.89 -9.76 13.21
CA LEU A 87 -22.18 -10.97 12.82
C LEU A 87 -22.08 -11.95 14.00
N PRO A 88 -22.80 -13.09 13.95
CA PRO A 88 -22.81 -14.06 15.05
C PRO A 88 -21.42 -14.64 15.31
N SER A 89 -21.12 -14.93 16.58
CA SER A 89 -19.82 -15.49 16.97
C SER A 89 -19.63 -16.96 16.57
N ASP A 90 -20.72 -17.65 16.27
CA ASP A 90 -20.75 -19.02 15.76
C ASP A 90 -20.69 -19.11 14.22
N ASP A 91 -20.80 -17.98 13.52
CA ASP A 91 -20.74 -17.89 12.07
C ASP A 91 -19.30 -17.76 11.56
N THR A 92 -18.53 -18.84 11.71
CA THR A 92 -17.09 -18.85 11.39
C THR A 92 -16.79 -18.58 9.92
N GLU A 93 -17.74 -18.87 9.02
CA GLU A 93 -17.60 -18.62 7.58
C GLU A 93 -17.61 -17.11 7.31
N ASN A 94 -18.67 -16.43 7.75
CA ASN A 94 -18.81 -14.99 7.56
C ASN A 94 -17.79 -14.18 8.39
N GLN A 95 -17.37 -14.69 9.55
CA GLN A 95 -16.23 -14.13 10.29
C GLN A 95 -14.92 -14.24 9.52
N GLY A 96 -14.67 -15.38 8.87
CA GLY A 96 -13.51 -15.56 8.00
C GLY A 96 -13.51 -14.57 6.83
N GLU A 97 -14.65 -14.44 6.14
CA GLU A 97 -14.81 -13.50 5.04
C GLU A 97 -14.63 -12.04 5.48
N TYR A 98 -15.22 -11.67 6.62
CA TYR A 98 -15.06 -10.35 7.20
C TYR A 98 -13.60 -10.06 7.51
N MET A 99 -12.88 -10.99 8.14
CA MET A 99 -11.45 -10.82 8.47
C MET A 99 -10.58 -10.71 7.20
N ASP A 100 -10.87 -11.49 6.17
CA ASP A 100 -10.19 -11.42 4.88
C ASP A 100 -10.37 -10.04 4.24
N GLY A 101 -11.61 -9.53 4.26
CA GLY A 101 -11.93 -8.17 3.82
C GLY A 101 -11.17 -7.14 4.65
N TYR A 102 -11.25 -7.23 5.97
CA TYR A 102 -10.65 -6.29 6.91
C TYR A 102 -9.14 -6.16 6.72
N GLY A 103 -8.41 -7.27 6.61
CA GLY A 103 -6.97 -7.24 6.39
C GLY A 103 -6.59 -6.51 5.10
N GLY A 104 -7.26 -6.83 3.99
CA GLY A 104 -7.03 -6.17 2.71
C GLY A 104 -7.40 -4.68 2.72
N GLY A 105 -8.53 -4.35 3.35
CA GLY A 105 -8.97 -2.98 3.56
C GLY A 105 -7.96 -2.18 4.37
N TYR A 106 -7.49 -2.73 5.48
CA TYR A 106 -6.53 -2.08 6.37
C TYR A 106 -5.23 -1.72 5.67
N GLU A 107 -4.65 -2.63 4.89
CA GLU A 107 -3.46 -2.31 4.11
C GLU A 107 -3.71 -1.19 3.10
N ALA A 108 -4.84 -1.25 2.38
CA ALA A 108 -5.20 -0.23 1.40
C ALA A 108 -5.41 1.14 2.05
N GLY A 109 -6.08 1.17 3.20
CA GLY A 109 -6.30 2.37 4.01
C GLY A 109 -5.00 2.97 4.52
N TRP A 110 -4.10 2.15 5.06
CA TRP A 110 -2.79 2.60 5.55
C TRP A 110 -1.97 3.24 4.43
N ARG A 111 -1.87 2.60 3.26
CA ARG A 111 -1.18 3.19 2.10
C ARG A 111 -1.82 4.51 1.66
N ASN A 112 -3.14 4.64 1.81
CA ASN A 112 -3.85 5.88 1.49
C ASN A 112 -3.61 7.00 2.51
N GLY A 113 -3.48 6.69 3.80
CA GLY A 113 -3.13 7.67 4.84
C GLY A 113 -1.66 8.07 4.79
N HIS A 114 -0.78 7.13 4.44
CA HIS A 114 0.67 7.27 4.44
C HIS A 114 1.26 7.43 3.04
N ARG A 115 0.60 8.20 2.17
CA ARG A 115 1.01 8.36 0.77
C ARG A 115 2.47 8.79 0.62
N LEU A 116 2.97 9.63 1.51
CA LEU A 116 4.37 10.08 1.44
C LEU A 116 5.34 8.97 1.86
N GLU A 117 5.02 8.19 2.89
CA GLU A 117 5.85 7.07 3.34
C GLU A 117 5.86 5.95 2.31
N ALA A 118 4.68 5.59 1.77
CA ALA A 118 4.55 4.63 0.68
C ALA A 118 5.34 5.08 -0.58
N LEU A 119 5.27 6.36 -0.95
CA LEU A 119 6.08 6.89 -2.06
C LEU A 119 7.59 6.84 -1.76
N LEU A 120 8.00 7.11 -0.52
CA LEU A 120 9.41 7.02 -0.14
C LEU A 120 9.90 5.57 -0.16
N GLU A 121 9.12 4.61 0.33
CA GLU A 121 9.42 3.18 0.22
C GLU A 121 9.57 2.75 -1.24
N ASP A 122 8.63 3.11 -2.11
CA ASP A 122 8.67 2.79 -3.54
C ASP A 122 9.90 3.38 -4.24
N VAL A 123 10.21 4.65 -3.96
CA VAL A 123 11.37 5.35 -4.52
C VAL A 123 12.67 4.72 -4.01
N LEU A 124 12.76 4.41 -2.72
CA LEU A 124 13.93 3.76 -2.13
C LEU A 124 14.11 2.32 -2.65
N ALA A 125 13.03 1.55 -2.80
CA ALA A 125 13.04 0.22 -3.39
C ALA A 125 13.56 0.25 -4.85
N PHE A 126 13.12 1.24 -5.63
CA PHE A 126 13.62 1.44 -7.00
C PHE A 126 15.12 1.74 -7.04
N PHE A 127 15.59 2.69 -6.21
CA PHE A 127 17.01 3.03 -6.15
C PHE A 127 17.86 1.86 -5.64
N THR A 128 17.43 1.16 -4.59
CA THR A 128 18.15 -0.02 -4.07
C THR A 128 18.28 -1.12 -5.11
N ASN A 129 17.25 -1.37 -5.92
CA ASN A 129 17.32 -2.33 -7.02
C ASN A 129 18.34 -1.90 -8.10
N ILE A 130 18.37 -0.62 -8.49
CA ILE A 130 19.38 -0.09 -9.42
C ILE A 130 20.79 -0.23 -8.85
N PHE A 131 21.00 0.14 -7.58
CA PHE A 131 22.30 0.03 -6.92
C PHE A 131 22.73 -1.43 -6.79
N TYR A 132 21.82 -2.35 -6.47
CA TYR A 132 22.12 -3.78 -6.42
C TYR A 132 22.46 -4.33 -7.81
N GLY A 133 21.75 -3.90 -8.86
CA GLY A 133 22.06 -4.30 -10.24
C GLY A 133 23.43 -3.78 -10.74
N TRP A 134 23.82 -2.57 -10.33
CA TRP A 134 25.10 -1.98 -10.76
C TRP A 134 26.29 -2.46 -9.93
N PHE A 135 26.11 -2.67 -8.62
CA PHE A 135 27.21 -2.96 -7.69
C PHE A 135 27.16 -4.36 -7.07
N GLY A 136 26.08 -5.12 -7.26
CA GLY A 136 25.89 -6.47 -6.71
C GLY A 136 26.48 -7.60 -7.57
N ASP A 137 26.86 -7.33 -8.83
CA ASP A 137 27.47 -8.33 -9.74
C ASP A 137 28.98 -8.57 -9.48
N GLY A 138 29.45 -8.26 -8.26
CA GLY A 138 30.86 -8.37 -7.85
C GLY A 138 31.24 -9.64 -7.10
N ALA A 139 30.33 -10.58 -6.89
CA ALA A 139 30.55 -11.77 -6.05
C ALA A 139 30.31 -13.09 -6.79
N LYS A 140 31.03 -13.31 -7.89
CA LYS A 140 31.35 -14.66 -8.37
C LYS A 140 32.82 -14.69 -8.82
N SER A 141 33.69 -15.09 -7.89
CA SER A 141 35.04 -15.62 -8.19
C SER A 141 35.00 -17.14 -8.09
#